data_AF-A0AAV4G9M1-F1
#
_entry.id   AF-A0AAV4G9M1-F1
#
_cell.length_a   1.000
_cell.length_b   1.000
_cell.length_c   1.000
_cell.angle_alpha   90.00
_cell.angle_beta   90.00
_cell.angle_gamma   90.00
#
_symmetry.space_group_name_H-M   'P 1'
#
loop_
_entity.id
_entity.type
_entity.pdbx_description
1 polymer ?
#
loop_
_entity_poly.entity_id
_entity_poly.type
_entity_poly.pdbx_seq_one_letter_code
_entity_poly.pdbx_strand_id
1 'polypeptide(L)'
;MAVDSVALKLPTFWVSSPAARFSQAKAQFALKNITQDDTKYYHVVSSQDTNTATRSLSVISSPPTTYKYKTLKSFLTSAYGLTDEERASELLNMCGLGDAKPSEFMDSRLTLLGQHHPCFIFKQIFLQQLPEHVRTPLAVSDTTDYCALAQQADKLYLASQPRQQTVAEAVTSCQAQAPTSSSDKISAICWYHQKWGEKGKKCLPTCPKFRNFKTHEKNQGNARAGQQ
;
A
#
# COMPACT_ATOMS: atom_id res chain seq x y z
N MET A 1 49.72 7.24 -25.64
CA MET A 1 48.30 7.65 -25.63
C MET A 1 47.92 7.90 -24.18
N ALA A 2 47.50 9.11 -23.83
CA ALA A 2 47.08 9.43 -22.46
C ALA A 2 45.74 8.74 -22.18
N VAL A 3 45.71 7.87 -21.17
CA VAL A 3 44.48 7.25 -20.69
C VAL A 3 43.90 8.22 -19.68
N ASP A 4 42.95 9.06 -20.11
CA ASP A 4 42.20 9.91 -19.19
C ASP A 4 41.44 9.00 -18.21
N SER A 5 41.85 9.03 -16.94
CA SER A 5 41.20 8.25 -15.90
C SER A 5 39.83 8.87 -15.60
N VAL A 6 38.78 8.18 -16.06
CA VAL A 6 37.41 8.62 -15.74
C VAL A 6 37.15 8.32 -14.27
N ALA A 7 37.22 9.36 -13.44
CA ALA A 7 36.87 9.27 -12.02
C ALA A 7 35.38 8.96 -11.86
N LEU A 8 35.05 7.68 -11.73
CA LEU A 8 33.72 7.18 -11.40
C LEU A 8 33.69 6.83 -9.92
N LYS A 9 33.08 7.68 -9.10
CA LYS A 9 32.86 7.38 -7.69
C LYS A 9 31.50 6.69 -7.55
N LEU A 10 31.51 5.36 -7.62
CA LEU A 10 30.33 4.57 -7.29
C LEU A 10 30.07 4.70 -5.78
N PRO A 11 28.82 4.93 -5.34
CA PRO A 11 28.48 4.88 -3.93
C PRO A 11 28.84 3.53 -3.29
N THR A 12 29.07 3.55 -1.98
CA THR A 12 29.39 2.37 -1.17
C THR A 12 28.38 1.24 -1.42
N PHE A 13 28.86 0.00 -1.41
CA PHE A 13 28.07 -1.19 -1.68
C PHE A 13 26.92 -1.39 -0.69
N TRP A 14 25.68 -1.29 -1.18
CA TRP A 14 24.47 -1.75 -0.50
C TRP A 14 24.17 -3.21 -0.85
N VAL A 15 24.26 -4.07 0.17
CA VAL A 15 23.99 -5.51 0.09
C VAL A 15 22.49 -5.82 -0.03
N SER A 16 21.62 -4.95 0.47
CA SER A 16 20.17 -5.17 0.58
C SER A 16 19.45 -5.35 -0.78
N SER A 17 20.02 -4.85 -1.88
CA SER A 17 19.49 -5.09 -3.23
C SER A 17 20.61 -5.10 -4.27
N PRO A 18 21.25 -6.26 -4.51
CA PRO A 18 22.34 -6.38 -5.49
C PRO A 18 21.88 -6.03 -6.91
N ALA A 19 20.63 -6.37 -7.26
CA ALA A 19 20.06 -6.08 -8.57
C ALA A 19 19.94 -4.57 -8.82
N ALA A 20 19.38 -3.80 -7.87
CA ALA A 20 19.26 -2.35 -7.99
C ALA A 20 20.62 -1.67 -8.13
N ARG A 21 21.62 -2.14 -7.36
CA ARG A 21 23.00 -1.64 -7.47
C ARG A 21 23.58 -1.82 -8.86
N PHE A 22 23.46 -3.02 -9.45
CA PHE A 22 24.01 -3.25 -10.79
C PHE A 22 23.27 -2.47 -11.88
N SER A 23 21.98 -2.18 -11.68
CA SER A 23 21.24 -1.24 -12.55
C SER A 23 21.81 0.17 -12.46
N GLN A 24 22.09 0.66 -11.24
CA GLN A 24 22.72 1.97 -11.03
C GLN A 24 24.14 2.04 -11.61
N ALA A 25 24.97 1.01 -11.38
CA ALA A 25 26.31 0.94 -11.93
C ALA A 25 26.30 0.96 -13.46
N LYS A 26 25.38 0.22 -14.09
CA LYS A 26 25.18 0.25 -15.55
C LYS A 26 24.84 1.65 -16.06
N ALA A 27 23.95 2.38 -15.38
CA ALA A 27 23.61 3.75 -15.75
C ALA A 27 24.85 4.68 -15.66
N GLN A 28 25.63 4.54 -14.59
CA GLN A 28 26.88 5.29 -14.40
C GLN A 28 27.93 4.99 -15.48
N PHE A 29 28.08 3.73 -15.87
CA PHE A 29 28.95 3.35 -16.99
C PHE A 29 28.47 3.95 -18.32
N ALA A 30 27.16 3.93 -18.57
CA ALA A 30 26.58 4.50 -19.78
C ALA A 30 26.82 6.01 -19.87
N LEU A 31 26.61 6.75 -18.78
CA LEU A 31 26.84 8.21 -18.72
C LEU A 31 28.31 8.60 -18.97
N LYS A 32 29.24 7.68 -18.72
CA LYS A 32 30.68 7.89 -18.88
C LYS A 32 31.27 7.20 -20.11
N ASN A 33 30.44 6.63 -20.98
CA ASN A 33 30.87 5.84 -22.13
C ASN A 33 31.85 4.70 -21.78
N ILE A 34 31.72 4.12 -20.58
CA ILE A 34 32.53 2.99 -20.14
C ILE A 34 31.94 1.72 -20.75
N THR A 35 32.56 1.22 -21.81
CA THR A 35 32.11 0.03 -22.55
C THR A 35 32.93 -1.21 -22.21
N GLN A 36 34.22 -1.04 -21.94
CA GLN A 36 35.19 -2.12 -21.69
C GLN A 36 34.86 -2.91 -20.40
N ASP A 37 34.87 -4.24 -20.50
CA ASP A 37 34.55 -5.15 -19.38
C ASP A 37 35.53 -4.98 -18.22
N ASP A 38 36.82 -4.89 -18.52
CA ASP A 38 37.88 -4.69 -17.54
C ASP A 38 37.69 -3.39 -16.74
N THR A 39 37.39 -2.28 -17.43
CA THR A 39 37.14 -1.00 -16.76
C THR A 39 35.91 -1.08 -15.84
N LYS A 40 34.83 -1.72 -16.27
CA LYS A 40 33.64 -1.96 -15.43
C LYS A 40 33.99 -2.81 -14.21
N TYR A 41 34.78 -3.86 -14.40
CA TYR A 41 35.24 -4.74 -13.33
C TYR A 41 36.02 -3.97 -12.26
N TYR A 42 37.04 -3.19 -12.65
CA TYR A 42 37.84 -2.42 -11.69
C TYR A 42 37.01 -1.36 -10.96
N HIS A 43 36.06 -0.70 -11.64
CA HIS A 43 35.14 0.22 -10.96
C HIS A 43 34.28 -0.50 -9.91
N VAL A 44 33.74 -1.67 -10.23
CA VAL A 44 32.96 -2.44 -9.26
C VAL A 44 33.84 -2.84 -8.06
N VAL A 45 35.03 -3.40 -8.28
CA VAL A 45 35.95 -3.79 -7.21
C VAL A 45 36.31 -2.60 -6.32
N SER A 46 36.61 -1.45 -6.91
CA SER A 46 36.98 -0.24 -6.15
C SER A 46 35.86 0.35 -5.28
N SER A 47 34.61 -0.05 -5.53
CA SER A 47 33.42 0.45 -4.84
C SER A 47 32.84 -0.53 -3.81
N GLN A 48 33.50 -1.66 -3.59
CA GLN A 48 33.13 -2.63 -2.57
C GLN A 48 33.60 -2.18 -1.19
N ASP A 49 32.80 -2.46 -0.17
CA ASP A 49 33.24 -2.39 1.22
C ASP A 49 34.08 -3.63 1.60
N THR A 50 34.73 -3.58 2.77
CA THR A 50 35.61 -4.65 3.25
C THR A 50 34.93 -6.03 3.32
N ASN A 51 33.65 -6.11 3.71
CA ASN A 51 32.95 -7.38 3.80
C ASN A 51 32.70 -7.97 2.41
N THR A 52 32.22 -7.14 1.49
CA THR A 52 31.97 -7.54 0.09
C THR A 52 33.24 -7.94 -0.65
N ALA A 53 34.33 -7.20 -0.45
CA ALA A 53 35.63 -7.52 -1.04
C ALA A 53 36.18 -8.85 -0.49
N THR A 54 36.07 -9.08 0.82
CA THR A 54 36.50 -10.34 1.44
C THR A 54 35.70 -11.52 0.90
N ARG A 55 34.38 -11.38 0.74
CA ARG A 55 33.51 -12.45 0.24
C ARG A 55 33.76 -12.77 -1.24
N SER A 56 34.16 -11.78 -2.04
CA SER A 56 34.48 -11.96 -3.47
C SER A 56 35.98 -12.12 -3.76
N LEU A 57 36.81 -12.33 -2.73
CA LEU A 57 38.27 -12.39 -2.84
C LEU A 57 38.76 -13.45 -3.84
N SER A 58 38.10 -14.60 -3.92
CA SER A 58 38.46 -15.66 -4.88
C SER A 58 38.35 -15.19 -6.33
N VAL A 59 37.29 -14.43 -6.65
CA VAL A 59 37.05 -13.83 -7.97
C VAL A 59 38.00 -12.65 -8.23
N ILE A 60 38.36 -11.91 -7.17
CA ILE A 60 39.24 -10.74 -7.28
C ILE A 60 40.70 -11.15 -7.49
N SER A 61 41.18 -12.13 -6.73
CA SER A 61 42.59 -12.58 -6.74
C SER A 61 42.93 -13.47 -7.94
N SER A 62 41.93 -14.15 -8.51
CA SER A 62 42.10 -14.97 -9.70
C SER A 62 40.96 -14.70 -10.70
N PRO A 63 40.96 -13.52 -11.35
CA PRO A 63 39.90 -13.16 -12.28
C PRO A 63 40.01 -13.97 -13.58
N PRO A 64 38.87 -14.32 -14.21
CA PRO A 64 38.88 -15.01 -15.50
C PRO A 64 39.50 -14.13 -16.60
N THR A 65 40.00 -14.76 -17.66
CA THR A 65 40.64 -14.06 -18.80
C THR A 65 39.65 -13.21 -19.60
N THR A 66 38.38 -13.58 -19.62
CA THR A 66 37.30 -12.86 -20.29
C THR A 66 36.08 -12.76 -19.37
N TYR A 67 35.22 -11.76 -19.64
CA TYR A 67 33.95 -11.55 -18.91
C TYR A 67 34.11 -11.36 -17.39
N LYS A 68 35.18 -10.69 -16.94
CA LYS A 68 35.48 -10.40 -15.53
C LYS A 68 34.30 -9.73 -14.82
N TYR A 69 33.74 -8.68 -15.43
CA TYR A 69 32.60 -7.98 -14.84
C TYR A 69 31.36 -8.87 -14.76
N LYS A 70 31.08 -9.67 -15.80
CA LYS A 70 29.94 -10.60 -15.81
C LYS A 70 30.07 -11.65 -14.71
N THR A 71 31.26 -12.23 -14.54
CA THR A 71 31.54 -13.23 -13.51
C THR A 71 31.41 -12.64 -12.11
N LEU A 72 32.02 -11.48 -11.86
CA LEU A 72 31.91 -10.79 -10.57
C LEU A 72 30.45 -10.40 -10.26
N LYS A 73 29.72 -9.90 -11.27
CA LYS A 73 28.30 -9.57 -11.14
C LYS A 73 27.48 -10.80 -10.77
N SER A 74 27.67 -11.91 -11.46
CA SER A 74 26.95 -13.16 -11.19
C SER A 74 27.23 -13.66 -9.78
N PHE A 75 28.51 -13.67 -9.38
CA PHE A 75 28.93 -14.06 -8.03
C PHE A 75 28.25 -13.20 -6.96
N LEU A 76 28.34 -11.88 -7.07
CA LEU A 76 27.77 -10.97 -6.06
C LEU A 76 26.24 -11.01 -6.03
N THR A 77 25.59 -11.20 -7.18
CA THR A 77 24.13 -11.35 -7.24
C THR A 77 23.70 -12.65 -6.57
N SER A 78 24.45 -13.74 -6.75
CA SER A 78 24.17 -15.02 -6.11
C SER A 78 24.52 -15.03 -4.62
N ALA A 79 25.58 -14.33 -4.20
CA ALA A 79 26.04 -14.32 -2.81
C ALA A 79 25.12 -13.51 -1.87
N TYR A 80 24.44 -12.49 -2.42
CA TYR A 80 23.64 -11.54 -1.65
C TYR A 80 22.18 -11.44 -2.09
N GLY A 81 21.82 -12.04 -3.22
CA GLY A 81 20.44 -12.15 -3.66
C GLY A 81 19.78 -13.40 -3.08
N LEU A 82 18.45 -13.40 -3.06
CA LEU A 82 17.66 -14.57 -2.68
C LEU A 82 17.73 -15.65 -3.75
N THR A 83 17.84 -16.92 -3.34
CA THR A 83 17.73 -18.07 -4.27
C THR A 83 16.30 -18.18 -4.82
N ASP A 84 16.12 -19.02 -5.83
CA ASP A 84 14.80 -19.24 -6.44
C ASP A 84 13.82 -19.82 -5.42
N GLU A 85 14.31 -20.71 -4.55
CA GLU A 85 13.55 -21.33 -3.45
C GLU A 85 13.19 -20.32 -2.36
N GLU A 86 14.12 -19.43 -1.97
CA GLU A 86 13.84 -18.38 -0.99
C GLU A 86 12.80 -17.38 -1.53
N ARG A 87 12.92 -16.99 -2.80
CA ARG A 87 11.94 -16.11 -3.46
C ARG A 87 10.57 -16.78 -3.54
N ALA A 88 10.52 -18.07 -3.88
CA ALA A 88 9.28 -18.84 -3.90
C ALA A 88 8.68 -18.97 -2.49
N SER A 89 9.50 -19.25 -1.47
CA SER A 89 9.06 -19.34 -0.08
C SER A 89 8.45 -18.02 0.40
N GLU A 90 9.11 -16.88 0.13
CA GLU A 90 8.60 -15.55 0.47
C GLU A 90 7.29 -15.23 -0.29
N LEU A 91 7.17 -15.69 -1.54
CA LEU A 91 5.95 -15.53 -2.34
C LEU A 91 4.80 -16.42 -1.82
N LEU A 92 5.08 -17.60 -1.27
CA LEU A 92 4.05 -18.51 -0.76
C LEU A 92 3.65 -18.17 0.68
N ASN A 93 4.60 -17.71 1.50
CA ASN A 93 4.40 -17.35 2.90
C ASN A 93 4.02 -15.88 3.08
N MET A 94 3.22 -15.33 2.17
CA MET A 94 2.73 -13.97 2.32
C MET A 94 1.80 -13.87 3.53
N CYS A 95 2.22 -13.11 4.53
CA CYS A 95 1.30 -12.51 5.49
C CYS A 95 0.49 -11.43 4.77
N GLY A 96 -0.79 -11.32 5.12
CA GLY A 96 -1.76 -10.41 4.51
C GLY A 96 -1.27 -8.97 4.35
N LEU A 97 -2.05 -8.19 3.61
CA LEU A 97 -1.72 -6.81 3.20
C LEU A 97 -1.14 -5.89 4.30
N GLY A 98 -1.51 -6.11 5.56
CA GLY A 98 -1.06 -5.29 6.69
C GLY A 98 -1.55 -3.85 6.56
N ASP A 99 -0.65 -2.89 6.76
CA ASP A 99 -0.91 -1.46 6.59
C ASP A 99 -0.55 -0.94 5.17
N ALA A 100 0.00 -1.79 4.32
CA ALA A 100 0.40 -1.41 2.96
C ALA A 100 -0.81 -1.23 2.05
N LYS A 101 -0.70 -0.39 1.02
CA LYS A 101 -1.71 -0.36 -0.04
C LYS A 101 -1.60 -1.60 -0.94
N PRO A 102 -2.71 -2.08 -1.54
CA PRO A 102 -2.65 -3.16 -2.52
C PRO A 102 -1.62 -2.95 -3.65
N SER A 103 -1.45 -1.72 -4.17
CA SER A 103 -0.40 -1.37 -5.14
C SER A 103 1.02 -1.53 -4.61
N GLU A 104 1.31 -0.96 -3.45
CA GLU A 104 2.63 -1.06 -2.78
C GLU A 104 2.98 -2.53 -2.48
N PHE A 105 1.98 -3.31 -2.07
CA PHE A 105 2.11 -4.74 -1.86
C PHE A 105 2.41 -5.46 -3.18
N MET A 106 1.67 -5.19 -4.25
CA MET A 106 1.90 -5.77 -5.57
C MET A 106 3.33 -5.49 -6.06
N ASP A 107 3.78 -4.24 -5.99
CA ASP A 107 5.11 -3.82 -6.45
C ASP A 107 6.24 -4.55 -5.69
N SER A 108 6.08 -4.67 -4.36
CA SER A 108 6.99 -5.44 -3.52
C SER A 108 7.07 -6.91 -3.97
N ARG A 109 5.93 -7.54 -4.29
CA ARG A 109 5.88 -8.93 -4.73
C ARG A 109 6.40 -9.15 -6.14
N LEU A 110 6.14 -8.22 -7.06
CA LEU A 110 6.71 -8.26 -8.40
C LEU A 110 8.24 -8.20 -8.37
N THR A 111 8.81 -7.45 -7.42
CA THR A 111 10.27 -7.36 -7.23
C THR A 111 10.90 -8.72 -6.86
N LEU A 112 10.17 -9.60 -6.17
CA LEU A 112 10.64 -10.94 -5.79
C LEU A 112 10.70 -11.91 -6.98
N LEU A 113 10.01 -11.64 -8.09
CA LEU A 113 10.01 -12.53 -9.24
C LEU A 113 11.35 -12.53 -9.97
N GLY A 114 12.19 -11.51 -9.79
CA GLY A 114 13.52 -11.44 -10.41
C GLY A 114 13.45 -11.48 -11.94
N GLN A 115 13.80 -12.63 -12.54
CA GLN A 115 13.73 -12.85 -13.99
C GLN A 115 12.44 -13.54 -14.44
N HIS A 116 11.61 -14.02 -13.50
CA HIS A 116 10.36 -14.69 -13.81
C HIS A 116 9.26 -13.67 -14.10
N HIS A 117 8.30 -14.07 -14.93
CA HIS A 117 7.12 -13.27 -15.23
C HIS A 117 5.97 -13.71 -14.33
N PRO A 118 5.13 -12.76 -13.87
CA PRO A 118 3.94 -13.11 -13.09
C PRO A 118 2.99 -13.96 -13.95
N CYS A 119 2.40 -14.97 -13.33
CA CYS A 119 1.44 -15.87 -13.98
C CYS A 119 0.10 -15.89 -13.22
N PHE A 120 -0.83 -16.77 -13.62
CA PHE A 120 -2.13 -16.87 -12.95
C PHE A 120 -2.00 -17.25 -11.46
N ILE A 121 -0.97 -18.03 -11.08
CA ILE A 121 -0.69 -18.38 -9.68
C ILE A 121 -0.30 -17.13 -8.89
N PHE A 122 0.56 -16.28 -9.45
CA PHE A 122 0.93 -15.01 -8.83
C PHE A 122 -0.29 -14.11 -8.60
N LYS A 123 -1.19 -14.02 -9.59
CA LYS A 123 -2.47 -13.31 -9.45
C LYS A 123 -3.28 -13.85 -8.27
N GLN A 124 -3.42 -15.17 -8.20
CA GLN A 124 -4.19 -15.82 -7.15
C GLN A 124 -3.58 -15.59 -5.76
N ILE A 125 -2.26 -15.70 -5.64
CA ILE A 125 -1.55 -15.40 -4.40
C ILE A 125 -1.83 -13.95 -3.97
N PHE A 126 -1.68 -12.97 -4.86
CA PHE A 126 -1.99 -11.57 -4.57
C PHE A 126 -3.44 -11.40 -4.09
N LEU A 127 -4.41 -11.97 -4.80
CA LEU A 127 -5.82 -11.88 -4.44
C LEU A 127 -6.10 -12.46 -3.06
N GLN A 128 -5.46 -13.55 -2.67
CA GLN A 128 -5.63 -14.17 -1.34
C GLN A 128 -5.15 -13.28 -0.18
N GLN A 129 -4.28 -12.30 -0.44
CA GLN A 129 -3.78 -11.37 0.56
C GLN A 129 -4.71 -10.17 0.79
N LEU A 130 -5.71 -10.00 -0.08
CA LEU A 130 -6.67 -8.90 -0.01
C LEU A 130 -7.88 -9.27 0.85
N PRO A 131 -8.47 -8.29 1.57
CA PRO A 131 -9.76 -8.48 2.21
C PRO A 131 -10.84 -8.92 1.21
N GLU A 132 -11.80 -9.71 1.69
CA GLU A 132 -12.84 -10.30 0.84
C GLU A 132 -13.60 -9.29 -0.03
N HIS A 133 -13.95 -8.12 0.54
CA HIS A 133 -14.69 -7.07 -0.18
C HIS A 133 -13.89 -6.45 -1.33
N VAL A 134 -12.56 -6.50 -1.30
CA VAL A 134 -11.69 -6.08 -2.43
C VAL A 134 -11.45 -7.24 -3.39
N ARG A 135 -11.24 -8.44 -2.84
CA ARG A 135 -10.92 -9.66 -3.61
C ARG A 135 -12.04 -10.07 -4.56
N THR A 136 -13.28 -10.10 -4.10
CA THR A 136 -14.43 -10.58 -4.87
C THR A 136 -14.64 -9.84 -6.21
N PRO A 137 -14.70 -8.49 -6.25
CA PRO A 137 -14.85 -7.77 -7.52
C PRO A 137 -13.63 -7.87 -8.45
N LEU A 138 -12.44 -8.20 -7.91
CA LEU A 138 -11.23 -8.39 -8.72
C LEU A 138 -11.09 -9.81 -9.27
N ALA A 139 -11.74 -10.81 -8.65
CA ALA A 139 -11.66 -12.21 -9.07
C ALA A 139 -12.22 -12.45 -10.48
N VAL A 140 -13.16 -11.60 -10.93
CA VAL A 140 -13.75 -11.63 -12.27
C VAL A 140 -12.98 -10.81 -13.31
N SER A 141 -11.91 -10.13 -12.91
CA SER A 141 -11.09 -9.35 -13.83
C SER A 141 -10.19 -10.29 -14.64
N ASP A 142 -10.20 -10.18 -15.97
CA ASP A 142 -9.28 -10.91 -16.86
C ASP A 142 -7.98 -10.15 -17.15
N THR A 143 -7.76 -9.02 -16.48
CA THR A 143 -6.58 -8.19 -16.69
C THR A 143 -5.29 -8.97 -16.38
N THR A 144 -4.34 -8.89 -17.32
CA THR A 144 -2.95 -9.37 -17.21
C THR A 144 -1.97 -8.27 -16.81
N ASP A 145 -2.43 -7.01 -16.78
CA ASP A 145 -1.73 -5.88 -16.19
C ASP A 145 -1.91 -5.87 -14.66
N TYR A 146 -0.91 -6.39 -13.97
CA TYR A 146 -0.90 -6.47 -12.51
C TYR A 146 -0.85 -5.11 -11.83
N CYS A 147 -0.25 -4.10 -12.46
CA CYS A 147 -0.22 -2.73 -11.94
C CYS A 147 -1.63 -2.11 -11.98
N ALA A 148 -2.33 -2.27 -13.10
CA ALA A 148 -3.71 -1.81 -13.23
C ALA A 148 -4.65 -2.55 -12.27
N LEU A 149 -4.47 -3.87 -12.10
CA LEU A 149 -5.22 -4.67 -11.14
C LEU A 149 -5.03 -4.16 -9.70
N ALA A 150 -3.79 -3.84 -9.32
CA ALA A 150 -3.48 -3.34 -7.98
C ALA A 150 -4.02 -1.92 -7.74
N GLN A 151 -4.00 -1.05 -8.76
CA GLN A 151 -4.65 0.27 -8.69
C GLN A 151 -6.17 0.17 -8.54
N GLN A 152 -6.81 -0.83 -9.16
CA GLN A 152 -8.22 -1.10 -8.94
C GLN A 152 -8.48 -1.60 -7.51
N ALA A 153 -7.59 -2.45 -6.98
CA ALA A 153 -7.63 -2.90 -5.60
C ALA A 153 -7.52 -1.73 -4.61
N ASP A 154 -6.64 -0.77 -4.84
CA ASP A 154 -6.51 0.44 -4.01
C ASP A 154 -7.83 1.21 -3.90
N LYS A 155 -8.52 1.42 -5.03
CA LYS A 155 -9.80 2.15 -5.06
C LYS A 155 -10.87 1.46 -4.21
N LEU A 156 -10.96 0.13 -4.33
CA LEU A 156 -11.90 -0.69 -3.56
C LEU A 156 -11.55 -0.71 -2.07
N TYR A 157 -10.26 -0.82 -1.76
CA TYR A 157 -9.75 -0.82 -0.39
C TYR A 157 -9.98 0.53 0.31
N LEU A 158 -9.83 1.65 -0.41
CA LEU A 158 -10.16 2.98 0.14
C LEU A 158 -11.66 3.19 0.32
N ALA A 159 -12.48 2.69 -0.61
CA ALA A 159 -13.93 2.85 -0.56
C ALA A 159 -14.58 2.12 0.62
N SER A 160 -13.94 1.06 1.13
CA SER A 160 -14.42 0.27 2.26
C SER A 160 -13.93 0.76 3.63
N GLN A 161 -12.97 1.69 3.67
CA GLN A 161 -12.52 2.25 4.93
C GLN A 161 -13.64 3.09 5.57
N PRO A 162 -13.88 2.94 6.90
CA PRO A 162 -14.85 3.77 7.59
C PRO A 162 -14.42 5.23 7.46
N ARG A 163 -15.22 6.02 6.75
CA ARG A 163 -14.98 7.44 6.54
C ARG A 163 -14.81 8.12 7.90
N GLN A 164 -13.59 8.54 8.23
CA GLN A 164 -13.39 9.53 9.28
C GLN A 164 -13.97 10.84 8.76
N GLN A 165 -15.25 11.06 8.98
CA GLN A 165 -15.86 12.37 8.81
C GLN A 165 -15.28 13.26 9.91
N THR A 166 -14.18 13.94 9.61
CA THR A 166 -13.84 15.17 10.33
C THR A 166 -14.98 16.15 10.08
N VAL A 167 -15.77 16.41 11.12
CA VAL A 167 -16.80 17.45 11.08
C VAL A 167 -16.06 18.78 11.09
N ALA A 168 -15.66 19.27 9.91
CA ALA A 168 -15.25 20.65 9.75
C ALA A 168 -16.53 21.50 9.81
N GLU A 169 -16.72 22.20 10.93
CA GLU A 169 -17.73 23.24 11.09
C GLU A 169 -17.47 24.36 10.07
N ALA A 170 -18.13 24.29 8.92
CA ALA A 170 -18.26 25.43 8.03
C ALA A 170 -19.38 26.32 8.57
N VAL A 171 -19.02 27.26 9.44
CA VAL A 171 -19.90 28.38 9.80
C VAL A 171 -19.86 29.37 8.65
N THR A 172 -20.76 29.20 7.67
CA THR A 172 -21.06 30.25 6.70
C THR A 172 -22.56 30.43 6.60
N SER A 173 -23.01 31.44 7.36
CA SER A 173 -24.23 32.20 7.13
C SER A 173 -24.42 32.48 5.64
N CYS A 174 -25.58 32.13 5.08
CA CYS A 174 -26.37 32.95 4.15
C CYS A 174 -27.68 32.23 3.78
N GLN A 175 -28.76 32.77 4.34
CA GLN A 175 -30.05 33.07 3.71
C GLN A 175 -30.86 31.94 3.01
N ALA A 176 -32.04 31.75 3.57
CA ALA A 176 -33.13 30.93 3.08
C ALA A 176 -33.60 31.32 1.68
N GLN A 177 -33.66 30.35 0.77
CA GLN A 177 -34.70 30.28 -0.27
C GLN A 177 -35.10 28.81 -0.47
N ALA A 178 -36.38 28.54 -0.30
CA ALA A 178 -36.98 27.28 -0.70
C ALA A 178 -37.21 27.27 -2.22
N PRO A 179 -37.10 26.10 -2.86
CA PRO A 179 -38.02 25.79 -3.94
C PRO A 179 -38.81 24.52 -3.65
N THR A 180 -40.02 24.58 -4.17
CA THR A 180 -41.14 23.69 -4.02
C THR A 180 -41.01 22.42 -4.88
N SER A 181 -41.43 21.31 -4.28
CA SER A 181 -42.16 20.18 -4.90
C SER A 181 -41.60 19.53 -6.17
N SER A 182 -41.17 18.27 -6.05
CA SER A 182 -41.79 17.17 -6.80
C SER A 182 -41.35 15.80 -6.28
N SER A 183 -42.34 15.04 -5.80
CA SER A 183 -42.46 13.59 -5.85
C SER A 183 -41.27 12.72 -5.42
N ASP A 184 -41.31 12.22 -4.19
CA ASP A 184 -40.90 10.83 -3.89
C ASP A 184 -41.60 10.33 -2.62
N LYS A 185 -42.56 9.41 -2.80
CA LYS A 185 -43.18 8.67 -1.69
C LYS A 185 -42.23 7.56 -1.26
N ILE A 186 -41.21 7.90 -0.47
CA ILE A 186 -40.54 6.95 0.41
C ILE A 186 -41.06 7.25 1.81
N SER A 187 -41.75 6.27 2.40
CA SER A 187 -42.38 6.35 3.71
C SER A 187 -41.42 6.90 4.77
N ALA A 188 -41.64 8.16 5.19
CA ALA A 188 -40.84 8.92 6.15
C ALA A 188 -41.00 8.44 7.60
N ILE A 189 -41.00 7.14 7.83
CA ILE A 189 -41.15 6.53 9.15
C ILE A 189 -39.77 6.07 9.61
N CYS A 190 -39.26 6.68 10.68
CA CYS A 190 -37.99 6.26 11.26
C CYS A 190 -38.09 4.86 11.88
N TRP A 191 -36.96 4.19 12.04
CA TRP A 191 -36.87 2.83 12.58
C TRP A 191 -37.69 2.60 13.87
N TYR A 192 -37.71 3.56 14.79
CA TYR A 192 -38.50 3.47 16.03
C TYR A 192 -40.01 3.48 15.78
N HIS A 193 -40.51 4.29 14.86
CA HIS A 193 -41.94 4.32 14.53
C HIS A 193 -42.35 3.16 13.62
N GLN A 194 -41.39 2.55 12.91
CA GLN A 194 -41.63 1.32 12.17
C GLN A 194 -41.78 0.11 13.09
N LYS A 195 -41.02 0.07 14.20
CA LYS A 195 -41.05 -1.04 15.16
C LYS A 195 -42.12 -0.92 16.24
N TRP A 196 -42.46 0.29 16.69
CA TRP A 196 -43.41 0.50 17.80
C TRP A 196 -44.61 1.40 17.45
N GLY A 197 -44.79 1.76 16.18
CA GLY A 197 -45.87 2.64 15.74
C GLY A 197 -45.83 4.00 16.44
N GLU A 198 -46.98 4.66 16.57
CA GLU A 198 -47.11 6.00 17.20
C GLU A 198 -46.77 6.04 18.69
N LYS A 199 -46.47 4.90 19.31
CA LYS A 199 -46.07 4.79 20.71
C LYS A 199 -44.54 4.89 20.90
N GLY A 200 -43.76 5.08 19.83
CA GLY A 200 -42.30 5.15 19.83
C GLY A 200 -41.73 6.46 20.42
N LYS A 201 -41.46 6.48 21.73
CA LYS A 201 -40.98 7.69 22.46
C LYS A 201 -39.47 7.92 22.43
N LYS A 202 -38.69 7.02 21.82
CA LYS A 202 -37.21 7.06 21.79
C LYS A 202 -36.65 7.32 20.37
N CYS A 203 -37.40 8.00 19.52
CA CYS A 203 -36.91 8.42 18.22
C CYS A 203 -35.94 9.60 18.34
N LEU A 204 -35.07 9.78 17.33
CA LEU A 204 -34.15 10.92 17.24
C LEU A 204 -34.94 12.24 17.13
N PRO A 205 -34.42 13.37 17.65
CA PRO A 205 -35.07 14.69 17.54
C PRO A 205 -35.32 15.13 16.09
N THR A 206 -34.55 14.61 15.14
CA THR A 206 -34.69 14.83 13.70
C THR A 206 -35.81 13.99 13.06
N CYS A 207 -36.57 13.22 13.85
CA CYS A 207 -37.67 12.41 13.33
C CYS A 207 -38.90 13.27 13.01
N PRO A 208 -39.54 13.09 11.85
CA PRO A 208 -40.76 13.82 11.46
C PRO A 208 -41.95 13.64 12.42
N LYS A 209 -41.97 12.57 13.22
CA LYS A 209 -43.02 12.25 14.20
C LYS A 209 -42.57 12.46 15.66
N PHE A 210 -41.43 13.12 15.89
CA PHE A 210 -40.94 13.36 17.25
C PHE A 210 -41.92 14.25 18.04
N ARG A 211 -42.50 13.71 19.12
CA ARG A 211 -43.32 14.49 20.07
C ARG A 211 -42.49 14.75 21.33
N ASN A 212 -42.27 16.02 21.65
CA ASN A 212 -41.68 16.44 22.92
C ASN A 212 -42.67 16.12 24.06
N PHE A 213 -42.42 15.04 24.79
CA PHE A 213 -43.16 14.74 26.01
C PHE A 213 -42.58 15.58 27.15
N LYS A 214 -43.02 16.83 27.28
CA LYS A 214 -42.83 17.58 28.53
C LYS A 214 -43.76 16.97 29.58
N THR A 215 -43.17 16.35 30.60
CA THR A 215 -43.83 15.89 31.81
C THR A 215 -44.56 17.08 32.45
N HIS A 216 -45.89 17.03 32.54
CA HIS A 216 -46.65 17.98 33.33
C HIS A 216 -46.57 17.51 34.78
N GLU A 217 -45.63 18.10 35.52
CA GLU A 217 -45.50 17.97 36.97
C GLU A 217 -46.75 18.61 37.62
N LYS A 218 -47.59 17.80 38.27
CA LYS A 218 -48.70 18.33 39.09
C LYS A 218 -48.13 18.78 40.43
N ASN A 219 -48.06 20.10 40.57
CA ASN A 219 -47.87 20.80 41.82
C ASN A 219 -49.19 20.74 42.62
N GLN A 220 -49.20 20.11 43.80
CA GLN A 220 -50.22 20.36 44.84
C GLN A 220 -49.51 20.85 46.09
N GLY A 221 -49.91 22.06 46.48
CA GLY A 221 -49.28 22.88 47.51
C GLY A 221 -49.47 22.37 48.93
N ASN A 222 -48.49 22.80 49.71
CA ASN A 222 -48.30 22.71 51.15
C ASN A 222 -49.41 23.41 51.97
N ALA A 223 -49.73 22.87 53.15
CA ALA A 223 -50.31 23.61 54.27
C ALA A 223 -49.74 23.06 55.60
N ARG A 224 -49.54 23.97 56.54
CA ARG A 224 -48.50 24.03 57.58
C ARG A 224 -49.08 23.81 58.99
N ALA A 225 -48.19 23.55 59.94
CA ALA A 225 -48.29 23.74 61.41
C ALA A 225 -49.14 22.70 62.18
N GLY A 226 -48.81 22.25 63.38
CA GLY A 226 -47.75 22.58 64.34
C GLY A 226 -48.24 22.17 65.75
N GLN A 227 -47.36 21.52 66.53
CA GLN A 227 -47.30 21.45 68.00
C GLN A 227 -48.59 21.16 68.81
N GLN A 228 -48.67 20.01 69.47
CA GLN A 228 -48.30 19.79 70.89
C GLN A 228 -48.38 18.30 71.21
#